data_AF-A0A2J0MPL1-F1
#
_entry.id   AF-A0A2J0MPL1-F1
#
_cell.length_a   1.000
_cell.length_b   1.000
_cell.length_c   1.000
_cell.angle_alpha   90.00
_cell.angle_beta   90.00
_cell.angle_gamma   90.00
#
_symmetry.space_group_name_H-M   'P 1'
#
loop_
_entity.id
_entity.type
_entity.pdbx_description
1 polymer ?
#
loop_
_entity_poly.entity_id
_entity_poly.type
_entity_poly.pdbx_seq_one_letter_code
_entity_poly.pdbx_strand_id
1 'polypeptide(L)' 'ECGSKKDRHEHIGKGKINLEAFAKIVSFAQKNNIDLILETEHDEVKEDIALLKELRIKN' A
#
# COMPACT_ATOMS: atom_id res chain seq x y z
N GLU A 1 -0.16 15.23 9.69
CA GLU A 1 -0.08 15.24 11.16
C GLU A 1 0.08 13.81 11.68
N CYS A 2 1.25 13.53 12.23
CA CYS A 2 1.55 12.29 12.94
C CYS A 2 0.86 12.34 14.32
N GLY A 3 0.37 11.21 14.84
CA GLY A 3 -0.32 11.18 16.14
C GLY A 3 -1.77 11.70 16.14
N SER A 4 -2.37 11.92 14.96
CA SER A 4 -3.74 12.47 14.85
C SER A 4 -4.86 11.54 15.32
N LYS A 5 -4.58 10.24 15.54
CA LYS A 5 -5.57 9.21 15.92
C LYS A 5 -6.78 9.12 14.98
N LYS A 6 -6.60 9.53 13.73
CA LYS A 6 -7.63 9.43 12.69
C LYS A 6 -7.47 8.13 11.94
N ASP A 7 -8.56 7.39 11.86
CA ASP A 7 -8.69 6.20 11.03
C ASP A 7 -9.35 6.61 9.71
N ARG A 8 -8.52 7.06 8.77
CA ARG A 8 -8.92 7.54 7.45
C ARG A 8 -7.97 6.94 6.44
N HIS A 9 -8.47 5.94 5.72
CA HIS A 9 -7.73 5.29 4.65
C HIS A 9 -7.64 6.23 3.44
N GLU A 10 -6.61 6.05 2.64
CA GLU A 10 -6.32 6.88 1.47
C GLU A 10 -5.64 5.99 0.42
N HIS A 11 -5.81 6.32 -0.85
CA HIS A 11 -5.19 5.56 -1.94
C HIS A 11 -3.67 5.52 -1.83
N ILE A 12 -3.09 4.48 -2.41
CA ILE A 12 -1.66 4.18 -2.31
C ILE A 12 -0.86 5.32 -2.94
N GLY A 13 0.00 5.95 -2.13
CA GLY A 13 0.82 7.10 -2.55
C GLY A 13 0.12 8.46 -2.56
N LYS A 14 -1.20 8.52 -2.30
CA LYS A 14 -1.94 9.79 -2.13
C LYS A 14 -2.03 10.25 -0.67
N GLY A 15 -1.77 9.34 0.26
CA GLY A 15 -1.76 9.62 1.69
C GLY A 15 -0.43 10.18 2.22
N LYS A 16 -0.27 10.12 3.55
CA LYS A 16 0.95 10.56 4.24
C LYS A 16 2.05 9.49 4.29
N ILE A 17 1.72 8.25 3.93
CA ILE A 17 2.66 7.14 3.81
C ILE A 17 3.16 7.13 2.36
N ASN A 18 4.47 7.22 2.18
CA ASN A 18 5.08 7.29 0.86
C ASN A 18 5.17 5.90 0.19
N LEU A 19 5.38 5.89 -1.14
CA LEU A 19 5.50 4.65 -1.91
C LEU A 19 6.73 3.81 -1.52
N GLU A 20 7.79 4.42 -1.00
CA GLU A 20 8.98 3.70 -0.53
C GLU A 20 8.64 2.77 0.66
N ALA A 21 7.76 3.22 1.58
CA ALA A 21 7.29 2.39 2.68
C ALA A 21 6.47 1.19 2.15
N PHE A 22 5.59 1.41 1.18
CA PHE A 22 4.83 0.31 0.56
C PHE A 22 5.73 -0.69 -0.16
N ALA A 23 6.79 -0.24 -0.85
CA ALA A 23 7.76 -1.13 -1.48
C ALA A 23 8.42 -2.07 -0.46
N LYS A 24 8.79 -1.55 0.73
CA LYS A 24 9.36 -2.36 1.82
C LYS A 24 8.35 -3.38 2.37
N ILE A 25 7.09 -2.97 2.57
CA ILE A 25 6.01 -3.85 3.04
C ILE A 25 5.75 -4.97 2.02
N VAL A 26 5.63 -4.64 0.74
CA VAL A 26 5.40 -5.60 -0.35
C VAL A 26 6.54 -6.62 -0.43
N SER A 27 7.79 -6.16 -0.39
CA SER A 27 8.97 -7.04 -0.37
C SER A 27 8.97 -7.99 0.84
N PHE A 28 8.65 -7.46 2.03
CA PHE A 28 8.52 -8.27 3.23
C PHE A 28 7.41 -9.33 3.11
N ALA A 29 6.24 -8.94 2.63
CA ALA A 29 5.11 -9.85 2.46
C ALA A 29 5.42 -10.96 1.44
N GLN A 30 6.04 -10.60 0.30
CA GLN A 30 6.48 -11.55 -0.72
C GLN A 30 7.50 -12.56 -0.18
N LYS A 31 8.50 -12.10 0.56
CA LYS A 31 9.53 -12.97 1.17
C LYS A 31 8.93 -13.98 2.15
N ASN A 32 7.86 -13.61 2.84
CA ASN A 32 7.25 -14.42 3.90
C ASN A 32 5.94 -15.11 3.48
N ASN A 33 5.57 -15.05 2.18
CA ASN A 33 4.31 -15.60 1.66
C ASN A 33 3.07 -15.12 2.43
N ILE A 34 2.98 -13.80 2.64
CA ILE A 34 1.87 -13.14 3.32
C ILE A 34 0.97 -12.44 2.30
N ASP A 35 -0.33 -12.66 2.42
CA ASP A 35 -1.33 -11.94 1.62
C ASP A 35 -1.50 -10.51 2.12
N LEU A 36 -1.58 -9.57 1.18
CA LEU A 36 -1.88 -8.16 1.46
C LEU A 36 -3.30 -7.85 1.00
N ILE A 37 -4.12 -7.32 1.91
CA ILE A 37 -5.50 -6.91 1.66
C ILE A 37 -5.56 -5.39 1.63
N LEU A 38 -6.17 -4.83 0.58
CA LEU A 38 -6.43 -3.39 0.48
C LEU A 38 -7.82 -3.06 1.02
N GLU A 39 -7.85 -2.07 1.89
CA GLU A 39 -9.06 -1.47 2.46
C GLU A 39 -9.16 0.02 2.09
N THR A 40 -8.55 0.41 0.97
CA THR A 40 -8.70 1.75 0.38
C THR A 40 -10.11 1.92 -0.20
N GLU A 41 -10.50 3.17 -0.48
CA GLU A 41 -11.79 3.46 -1.12
C GLU A 41 -11.92 2.73 -2.48
N HIS A 42 -13.14 2.39 -2.87
CA HIS A 42 -13.38 1.44 -3.96
C HIS A 42 -13.13 2.01 -5.37
N ASP A 43 -13.19 3.32 -5.53
CA ASP A 43 -13.15 4.03 -6.81
C ASP A 43 -11.82 3.90 -7.55
N GLU A 44 -10.70 3.73 -6.84
CA GLU A 44 -9.37 3.52 -7.44
C GLU A 44 -8.62 2.28 -6.92
N VAL A 45 -9.33 1.33 -6.30
CA VAL A 45 -8.69 0.14 -5.71
C VAL A 45 -7.97 -0.72 -6.76
N LYS A 46 -8.41 -0.70 -8.03
CA LYS A 46 -7.77 -1.48 -9.10
C LYS A 46 -6.40 -0.93 -9.45
N GLU A 47 -6.28 0.39 -9.48
CA GLU A 47 -5.07 1.15 -9.70
C GLU A 47 -4.09 0.93 -8.54
N ASP A 48 -4.59 0.95 -7.30
CA ASP A 48 -3.82 0.59 -6.10
C ASP A 48 -3.24 -0.84 -6.19
N ILE A 49 -4.05 -1.82 -6.59
CA ILE A 49 -3.60 -3.21 -6.80
C ILE A 49 -2.52 -3.28 -7.88
N ALA A 50 -2.72 -2.60 -9.01
CA ALA A 50 -1.76 -2.60 -10.12
C ALA A 50 -0.42 -2.01 -9.66
N LEU A 51 -0.43 -0.88 -8.96
CA LEU A 51 0.75 -0.24 -8.41
C LEU A 51 1.51 -1.14 -7.44
N LEU A 52 0.83 -1.79 -6.49
CA LEU A 52 1.48 -2.71 -5.56
C LEU A 52 2.07 -3.95 -6.27
N LYS A 53 1.44 -4.44 -7.34
CA LYS A 53 1.99 -5.52 -8.17
C LYS A 53 3.25 -5.08 -8.92
N GLU A 54 3.30 -3.86 -9.43
CA GLU A 54 4.52 -3.31 -10.04
C GLU A 54 5.68 -3.23 -9.03
N LEU A 55 5.40 -2.80 -7.80
CA LEU A 55 6.39 -2.78 -6.72
C LEU A 55 6.88 -4.18 -6.34
N ARG A 56 6.04 -5.21 -6.49
CA ARG A 56 6.40 -6.61 -6.23
C ARG A 56 7.36 -7.19 -7.28
N ILE A 57 7.27 -6.75 -8.53
CA ILE A 57 8.14 -7.24 -9.62
C ILE A 57 9.53 -6.59 -9.58
N LYS A 58 9.60 -5.34 -9.12
CA LYS A 58 10.85 -4.56 -9.09
C LYS A 58 11.80 -4.94 -7.94
N ASN A 59 11.36 -5.77 -6.99
CA ASN A 59 12.11 -6.18 -5.79
C ASN A 59 12.63 -7.62 -5.88
#